data_AF-A0AAD3U911-F1
#
_entry.id   AF-A0AAD3U911-F1
#
_cell.length_a   1.000
_cell.length_b   1.000
_cell.length_c   1.000
_cell.angle_alpha   90.00
_cell.angle_beta   90.00
_cell.angle_gamma   90.00
#
_symmetry.space_group_name_H-M   'P 1'
#
loop_
_entity.id
_entity.type
_entity.pdbx_description
1 polymer ?
#
loop_
_entity_poly.entity_id
_entity_poly.type
_entity_poly.pdbx_seq_one_letter_code
_entity_poly.pdbx_strand_id
1 'polypeptide(L)'
;MSFKQLLTILFKKSQTLCKNLNRSQKFFFFGTILIFPTLVFYILSMSKASIAFICFSFLLLLFGIISDLLLLYVKVWDTFIGKGIILISYAMCTTISYALASQLVNDVIDFDSSKLTNSITFTSILLIPVFILGFSFLLFIGIFIFGQFYLIIASTLENLKDDECFKLMTIVPKECYPKATFISRLIIYPLVIGSFLSFGSDMMPAYGKRVESWTKWFIYNLEAVKHSRCEIKNNDSKVIVINENEIVIATKNNDSYMFTPAICIPRIKSNTIDKQQSK
;
A
#
# COMPACT_ATOMS: atom_id res chain seq x y z
N MET A 1 22.99 -45.32 -14.49
CA MET A 1 22.09 -44.42 -15.26
C MET A 1 22.86 -43.15 -15.59
N SER A 2 23.07 -42.82 -16.86
CA SER A 2 23.89 -41.66 -17.25
C SER A 2 23.19 -40.35 -16.88
N PHE A 3 23.94 -39.33 -16.45
CA PHE A 3 23.41 -37.99 -16.10
C PHE A 3 22.52 -37.41 -17.21
N LYS A 4 22.88 -37.64 -18.49
CA LYS A 4 22.06 -37.23 -19.64
C LYS A 4 20.70 -37.92 -19.71
N GLN A 5 20.61 -39.19 -19.33
CA GLN A 5 19.36 -39.97 -19.32
C GLN A 5 18.44 -39.51 -18.18
N LEU A 6 19.01 -39.22 -17.00
CA LEU A 6 18.25 -38.65 -15.89
C LEU A 6 17.66 -37.28 -16.27
N LEU A 7 18.47 -36.42 -16.92
CA LEU A 7 18.06 -35.09 -17.37
C LEU A 7 16.91 -35.14 -18.38
N THR A 8 16.96 -36.06 -19.36
CA THR A 8 15.91 -36.21 -20.37
C THR A 8 14.60 -36.74 -19.79
N ILE A 9 14.68 -37.64 -18.81
CA ILE A 9 13.50 -38.14 -18.09
C ILE A 9 12.86 -37.03 -17.24
N LEU A 10 13.67 -36.26 -16.50
CA LEU A 10 13.21 -35.11 -15.73
C LEU A 10 12.57 -34.04 -16.64
N PHE A 11 13.17 -33.77 -17.79
CA PHE A 11 12.65 -32.80 -18.75
C PHE A 11 11.30 -33.24 -19.35
N LYS A 12 11.17 -34.49 -19.78
CA LYS A 12 9.88 -35.05 -20.26
C LYS A 12 8.81 -35.00 -19.18
N LYS A 13 9.15 -35.36 -17.94
CA LYS A 13 8.21 -35.34 -16.81
C LYS A 13 7.76 -33.91 -16.47
N SER A 14 8.69 -32.96 -16.49
CA SER A 14 8.42 -31.52 -16.32
C SER A 14 7.51 -30.96 -17.41
N GLN A 15 7.73 -31.36 -18.68
CA GLN A 15 6.91 -30.93 -19.81
C GLN A 15 5.46 -31.44 -19.73
N THR A 16 5.27 -32.71 -19.33
CA THR A 16 3.94 -33.28 -19.12
C THR A 16 3.20 -32.60 -17.97
N LEU A 17 3.90 -32.29 -16.88
CA LEU A 17 3.33 -31.52 -15.78
C LEU A 17 2.90 -30.13 -16.25
N CYS A 18 3.78 -29.39 -16.93
CA CYS A 18 3.52 -28.02 -17.39
C CYS A 18 2.27 -27.90 -18.30
N LYS A 19 1.97 -28.92 -19.11
CA LYS A 19 0.75 -28.93 -19.96
C LYS A 19 -0.55 -28.93 -19.16
N ASN A 20 -0.55 -29.53 -17.97
CA ASN A 20 -1.74 -29.72 -17.15
C ASN A 20 -1.90 -28.67 -16.03
N LEU A 21 -0.94 -27.76 -15.89
CA LEU A 21 -0.91 -26.73 -14.84
C LEU A 21 -1.71 -25.47 -15.25
N ASN A 22 -2.41 -24.88 -14.28
CA ASN A 22 -3.08 -23.59 -14.44
C ASN A 22 -2.05 -22.44 -14.59
N ARG A 23 -2.46 -21.27 -15.11
CA ARG A 23 -1.58 -20.10 -15.34
C ARG A 23 -0.76 -19.74 -14.10
N SER A 24 -1.38 -19.62 -12.93
CA SER A 24 -0.69 -19.29 -11.68
C SER A 24 0.28 -20.39 -11.24
N GLN A 25 -0.12 -21.67 -11.40
CA GLN A 25 0.74 -22.82 -11.07
C GLN A 25 1.99 -22.88 -11.95
N LYS A 26 1.90 -22.48 -13.23
CA LYS A 26 3.06 -22.40 -14.12
C LYS A 26 4.10 -21.41 -13.60
N PHE A 27 3.67 -20.25 -13.13
CA PHE A 27 4.59 -19.26 -12.54
C PHE A 27 5.26 -19.77 -11.27
N PHE A 28 4.52 -20.43 -10.37
CA PHE A 28 5.11 -21.07 -9.18
C PHE A 28 6.11 -22.16 -9.55
N PHE A 29 5.79 -22.98 -10.55
CA PHE A 29 6.66 -24.05 -11.01
C PHE A 29 7.97 -23.52 -11.60
N PHE A 30 7.91 -22.56 -12.53
CA PHE A 30 9.10 -21.96 -13.12
C PHE A 30 9.93 -21.19 -12.11
N GLY A 31 9.28 -20.41 -11.23
CA GLY A 31 9.94 -19.68 -10.16
C GLY A 31 10.73 -20.62 -9.24
N THR A 32 10.13 -21.75 -8.85
CA THR A 32 10.79 -22.75 -7.98
C THR A 32 11.94 -23.48 -8.70
N ILE A 33 11.80 -23.82 -9.97
CA ILE A 33 12.88 -24.46 -10.75
C ILE A 33 14.10 -23.56 -10.86
N LEU A 34 13.89 -22.25 -11.03
CA LEU A 34 14.98 -21.27 -11.15
C LEU A 34 15.80 -21.09 -9.87
N ILE A 35 15.32 -21.59 -8.73
CA ILE A 35 16.09 -21.61 -7.48
C ILE A 35 17.26 -22.61 -7.57
N PHE A 36 17.13 -23.73 -8.30
CA PHE A 36 18.22 -24.71 -8.39
C PHE A 36 19.50 -24.15 -9.06
N PRO A 37 19.43 -23.45 -10.20
CA PRO A 37 20.58 -22.73 -10.76
C PRO A 37 21.21 -21.72 -9.79
N THR A 38 20.43 -21.06 -8.92
CA THR A 38 20.98 -20.10 -7.95
C THR A 38 21.94 -20.76 -6.97
N LEU A 39 21.59 -21.95 -6.47
CA LEU A 39 22.44 -22.73 -5.57
C LEU A 39 23.75 -23.14 -6.25
N VAL A 40 23.68 -23.56 -7.52
CA VAL A 40 24.86 -23.93 -8.31
C VAL A 40 25.77 -22.72 -8.51
N PHE A 41 25.24 -21.57 -8.97
CA PHE A 41 26.06 -20.36 -9.17
C PHE A 41 26.60 -19.76 -7.88
N TYR A 42 25.89 -19.93 -6.76
CA TYR A 42 26.38 -19.57 -5.43
C TYR A 42 27.58 -20.43 -5.02
N ILE A 43 27.50 -21.75 -5.20
CA ILE A 43 28.62 -22.68 -4.96
C ILE A 43 29.82 -22.37 -5.87
N LEU A 44 29.57 -22.00 -7.13
CA LEU A 44 30.62 -21.59 -8.09
C LEU A 44 31.16 -20.16 -7.83
N SER A 45 30.80 -19.52 -6.71
CA SER A 45 31.25 -18.18 -6.31
C SER A 45 30.95 -17.07 -7.34
N MET A 46 29.96 -17.28 -8.22
CA MET A 46 29.52 -16.29 -9.21
C MET A 46 28.42 -15.39 -8.64
N SER A 47 28.80 -14.50 -7.73
CA SER A 47 27.87 -13.68 -6.93
C SER A 47 26.87 -12.88 -7.78
N LYS A 48 27.30 -12.18 -8.84
CA LYS A 48 26.41 -11.39 -9.72
C LYS A 48 25.36 -12.25 -10.43
N ALA A 49 25.75 -13.42 -10.92
CA ALA A 49 24.83 -14.34 -11.58
C ALA A 49 23.80 -14.88 -10.59
N SER A 50 24.23 -15.28 -9.38
CA SER A 50 23.33 -15.78 -8.35
C SER A 50 22.24 -14.77 -7.97
N ILE A 51 22.60 -13.49 -7.81
CA ILE A 51 21.63 -12.41 -7.50
C ILE A 51 20.63 -12.23 -8.64
N ALA A 52 21.07 -12.23 -9.89
CA ALA A 52 20.19 -12.08 -11.05
C ALA A 52 19.14 -13.19 -11.12
N PHE A 53 19.54 -14.45 -10.91
CA PHE A 53 18.61 -15.58 -10.90
C PHE A 53 17.66 -15.55 -9.69
N ILE A 54 18.11 -15.09 -8.53
CA ILE A 54 17.24 -14.89 -7.35
C ILE A 54 16.18 -13.82 -7.64
N CYS A 55 16.58 -12.65 -8.17
CA CYS A 55 15.64 -11.61 -8.56
C CYS A 55 14.63 -12.09 -9.60
N PHE A 56 15.10 -12.83 -10.61
CA PHE A 56 14.22 -13.36 -11.64
C PHE A 56 13.24 -14.42 -11.11
N SER A 57 13.70 -15.32 -10.24
CA SER A 57 12.84 -16.28 -9.54
C SER A 57 11.79 -15.57 -8.69
N PHE A 58 12.20 -14.58 -7.90
CA PHE A 58 11.29 -13.77 -7.07
C PHE A 58 10.21 -13.08 -7.91
N LEU A 59 10.59 -12.48 -9.04
CA LEU A 59 9.67 -11.78 -9.93
C LEU A 59 8.63 -12.74 -10.57
N LEU A 60 9.03 -13.97 -10.89
CA LEU A 60 8.09 -14.99 -11.37
C LEU A 60 7.14 -15.47 -10.26
N LEU A 61 7.65 -15.66 -9.04
CA LEU A 61 6.81 -16.01 -7.89
C LEU A 61 5.79 -14.90 -7.60
N LEU A 62 6.21 -13.64 -7.67
CA LEU A 62 5.34 -12.47 -7.58
C LEU A 62 4.23 -12.51 -8.62
N PHE A 63 4.56 -12.73 -9.91
CA PHE A 63 3.54 -12.84 -10.95
C PHE A 63 2.60 -14.03 -10.75
N GLY A 64 3.09 -15.13 -10.17
CA GLY A 64 2.25 -16.24 -9.73
C GLY A 64 1.20 -15.82 -8.71
N ILE A 65 1.62 -15.11 -7.66
CA ILE A 65 0.73 -14.57 -6.61
C ILE A 65 -0.26 -13.57 -7.21
N ILE A 66 0.20 -12.60 -8.02
CA ILE A 66 -0.67 -11.59 -8.65
C ILE A 66 -1.73 -12.28 -9.53
N SER A 67 -1.34 -13.27 -10.34
CA SER A 67 -2.27 -14.03 -11.18
C SER A 67 -3.33 -14.76 -10.35
N ASP A 68 -2.95 -15.33 -9.21
CA ASP A 68 -3.86 -16.04 -8.31
C ASP A 68 -4.82 -15.09 -7.59
N LEU A 69 -4.30 -13.97 -7.06
CA LEU A 69 -5.09 -12.93 -6.43
C LEU A 69 -6.06 -12.27 -7.40
N LEU A 70 -5.65 -12.06 -8.66
CA LEU A 70 -6.52 -11.49 -9.69
C LEU A 70 -7.72 -12.40 -9.99
N LEU A 71 -7.50 -13.73 -10.05
CA LEU A 71 -8.58 -14.69 -10.24
C LEU A 71 -9.60 -14.63 -9.09
N LEU A 72 -9.10 -14.57 -7.84
CA LEU A 72 -9.95 -14.45 -6.66
C LEU A 72 -10.67 -13.09 -6.62
N TYR A 73 -9.96 -12.01 -6.95
CA TYR A 73 -10.50 -10.67 -7.01
C TYR A 73 -11.68 -10.58 -7.98
N VAL A 74 -11.55 -11.09 -9.21
CA VAL A 74 -12.64 -11.07 -10.20
C VAL A 74 -13.86 -11.82 -9.66
N LYS A 75 -13.68 -12.99 -9.04
CA LYS A 75 -14.79 -13.75 -8.44
C LYS A 75 -15.46 -13.00 -7.30
N VAL A 76 -14.69 -12.40 -6.39
CA VAL A 76 -15.23 -11.60 -5.29
C VAL A 76 -15.96 -10.39 -5.84
N TRP A 77 -15.39 -9.73 -6.85
CA TRP A 77 -15.97 -8.59 -7.52
C TRP A 77 -17.26 -8.95 -8.26
N ASP A 78 -17.44 -10.16 -8.77
CA ASP A 78 -18.71 -10.55 -9.42
C ASP A 78 -19.86 -10.66 -8.42
N THR A 79 -19.57 -10.88 -7.13
CA THR A 79 -20.60 -10.96 -6.09
C THR A 79 -21.02 -9.57 -5.59
N PHE A 80 -22.33 -9.37 -5.36
CA PHE A 80 -22.86 -8.11 -4.82
C PHE A 80 -22.23 -7.78 -3.45
N ILE A 81 -22.12 -8.78 -2.58
CA ILE A 81 -21.54 -8.66 -1.23
C ILE A 81 -20.05 -8.27 -1.33
N GLY A 82 -19.29 -8.93 -2.22
CA GLY A 82 -17.86 -8.64 -2.39
C GLY A 82 -17.59 -7.23 -2.88
N LYS A 83 -18.37 -6.72 -3.86
CA LYS A 83 -18.28 -5.30 -4.28
C LYS A 83 -18.55 -4.35 -3.12
N GLY A 84 -19.60 -4.62 -2.33
CA GLY A 84 -19.94 -3.81 -1.18
C GLY A 84 -18.80 -3.71 -0.17
N ILE A 85 -18.21 -4.84 0.20
CA ILE A 85 -17.08 -4.89 1.15
C ILE A 85 -15.87 -4.12 0.61
N ILE A 86 -15.51 -4.31 -0.66
CA ILE A 86 -14.36 -3.62 -1.26
C ILE A 86 -14.59 -2.10 -1.28
N LEU A 87 -15.79 -1.65 -1.68
CA LEU A 87 -16.13 -0.22 -1.74
C LEU A 87 -16.15 0.43 -0.35
N ILE A 88 -16.73 -0.24 0.65
CA ILE A 88 -16.74 0.24 2.04
C ILE A 88 -15.31 0.34 2.58
N SER A 89 -14.47 -0.67 2.30
CA SER A 89 -13.06 -0.68 2.73
C SER A 89 -12.28 0.50 2.14
N TYR A 90 -12.48 0.80 0.85
CA TYR A 90 -11.84 1.97 0.22
C TYR A 90 -12.39 3.31 0.74
N ALA A 91 -13.67 3.40 1.10
CA ALA A 91 -14.22 4.58 1.76
C ALA A 91 -13.65 4.78 3.18
N MET A 92 -13.42 3.70 3.93
CA MET A 92 -12.71 3.76 5.21
C MET A 92 -11.25 4.20 5.02
N CYS A 93 -10.58 3.71 3.97
CA CYS A 93 -9.22 4.09 3.64
C CYS A 93 -9.09 5.61 3.38
N THR A 94 -10.01 6.22 2.63
CA THR A 94 -9.95 7.66 2.34
C THR A 94 -10.23 8.50 3.58
N THR A 95 -11.17 8.10 4.43
CA THR A 95 -11.47 8.81 5.69
C THR A 95 -10.31 8.72 6.68
N ILE A 96 -9.66 7.56 6.80
CA ILE A 96 -8.43 7.40 7.61
C ILE A 96 -7.30 8.26 7.06
N SER A 97 -7.11 8.29 5.74
CA SER A 97 -6.10 9.14 5.10
C SER A 97 -6.31 10.62 5.41
N TYR A 98 -7.57 11.08 5.37
CA TYR A 98 -7.92 12.45 5.72
C TYR A 98 -7.65 12.78 7.20
N ALA A 99 -8.02 11.88 8.11
CA ALA A 99 -7.77 12.06 9.55
C ALA A 99 -6.27 12.13 9.88
N LEU A 100 -5.46 11.25 9.28
CA LEU A 100 -4.01 11.24 9.49
C LEU A 100 -3.32 12.42 8.81
N ALA A 101 -3.85 12.90 7.68
CA ALA A 101 -3.38 14.15 7.08
C ALA A 101 -3.62 15.35 7.99
N SER A 102 -4.77 15.41 8.68
CA SER A 102 -5.06 16.48 9.65
C SER A 102 -4.08 16.49 10.82
N GLN A 103 -3.71 15.31 11.33
CA GLN A 103 -2.67 15.16 12.36
C GLN A 103 -1.29 15.58 11.84
N LEU A 104 -0.89 15.14 10.66
CA LEU A 104 0.40 15.52 10.08
C LEU A 104 0.50 17.04 9.88
N VAL A 105 -0.57 17.69 9.39
CA VAL A 105 -0.57 19.15 9.22
C VAL A 105 -0.51 19.86 10.58
N ASN A 106 -1.22 19.35 11.60
CA ASN A 106 -1.16 19.88 12.96
C ASN A 106 0.27 19.82 13.53
N ASP A 107 0.95 18.68 13.37
CA ASP A 107 2.35 18.50 13.80
C ASP A 107 3.31 19.43 13.03
N VAL A 108 3.03 19.69 11.74
CA VAL A 108 3.87 20.56 10.91
C VAL A 108 3.79 22.04 11.31
N ILE A 109 2.61 22.52 11.66
CA ILE A 109 2.40 23.94 12.03
C ILE A 109 2.51 24.20 13.54
N ASP A 110 2.55 23.14 14.34
CA ASP A 110 2.57 23.17 15.83
C ASP A 110 1.42 24.03 16.40
N PHE A 111 0.27 24.00 15.74
CA PHE A 111 -0.90 24.80 16.04
C PHE A 111 -2.17 24.21 15.40
N ASP A 112 -3.34 24.78 15.69
CA ASP A 112 -4.62 24.31 15.15
C ASP A 112 -4.64 24.30 13.61
N SER A 113 -4.87 23.11 13.03
CA SER A 113 -4.92 22.88 11.59
C SER A 113 -6.32 22.97 11.00
N SER A 114 -7.36 23.23 11.82
CA SER A 114 -8.77 23.21 11.42
C SER A 114 -9.11 24.13 10.23
N LYS A 115 -8.34 25.21 10.04
CA LYS A 115 -8.51 26.17 8.94
C LYS A 115 -7.70 25.83 7.68
N LEU A 116 -6.76 24.88 7.77
CA LEU A 116 -5.86 24.52 6.68
C LEU A 116 -6.45 23.40 5.80
N THR A 117 -7.72 23.54 5.40
CA THR A 117 -8.46 22.51 4.65
C THR A 117 -7.75 22.12 3.35
N ASN A 118 -7.10 23.08 2.68
CA ASN A 118 -6.40 22.82 1.42
C ASN A 118 -5.15 21.98 1.66
N SER A 119 -4.34 22.32 2.67
CA SER A 119 -3.17 21.52 3.02
C SER A 119 -3.56 20.13 3.51
N ILE A 120 -4.60 20.00 4.34
CA ILE A 120 -5.10 18.69 4.79
C ILE A 120 -5.52 17.85 3.58
N THR A 121 -6.25 18.43 2.62
CA THR A 121 -6.67 17.71 1.41
C THR A 121 -5.46 17.31 0.57
N PHE A 122 -4.49 18.20 0.37
CA PHE A 122 -3.25 17.90 -0.36
C PHE A 122 -2.46 16.77 0.29
N THR A 123 -2.22 16.86 1.59
CA THR A 123 -1.52 15.82 2.37
C THR A 123 -2.28 14.50 2.33
N SER A 124 -3.61 14.52 2.38
CA SER A 124 -4.42 13.29 2.25
C SER A 124 -4.26 12.62 0.89
N ILE A 125 -4.16 13.40 -0.19
CA ILE A 125 -3.94 12.87 -1.55
C ILE A 125 -2.58 12.19 -1.64
N LEU A 126 -1.56 12.79 -1.01
CA LEU A 126 -0.24 12.17 -0.92
C LEU A 126 -0.28 10.87 -0.11
N LEU A 127 -1.04 10.81 0.98
CA LEU A 127 -1.12 9.60 1.82
C LEU A 127 -1.95 8.45 1.20
N ILE A 128 -2.91 8.74 0.32
CA ILE A 128 -3.84 7.75 -0.27
C ILE A 128 -3.11 6.54 -0.89
N PRO A 129 -2.09 6.68 -1.76
CA PRO A 129 -1.40 5.54 -2.36
C PRO A 129 -0.85 4.56 -1.33
N VAL A 130 -0.34 5.06 -0.20
CA VAL A 130 0.20 4.21 0.87
C VAL A 130 -0.91 3.44 1.57
N PHE A 131 -2.04 4.10 1.87
CA PHE A 131 -3.17 3.42 2.48
C PHE A 131 -3.84 2.43 1.53
N ILE A 132 -3.96 2.75 0.24
CA ILE A 132 -4.47 1.80 -0.77
C ILE A 132 -3.60 0.55 -0.82
N LEU A 133 -2.28 0.71 -0.84
CA LEU A 133 -1.34 -0.42 -0.81
C LEU A 133 -1.49 -1.23 0.48
N GLY A 134 -1.54 -0.57 1.64
CA GLY A 134 -1.72 -1.22 2.95
C GLY A 134 -3.04 -1.99 3.06
N PHE A 135 -4.16 -1.39 2.66
CA PHE A 135 -5.47 -2.06 2.66
C PHE A 135 -5.56 -3.19 1.64
N SER A 136 -5.02 -2.99 0.43
CA SER A 136 -4.95 -4.07 -0.57
C SER A 136 -4.17 -5.27 -0.03
N PHE A 137 -3.08 -5.00 0.69
CA PHE A 137 -2.29 -6.04 1.34
C PHE A 137 -3.07 -6.79 2.43
N LEU A 138 -3.80 -6.09 3.30
CA LEU A 138 -4.69 -6.71 4.29
C LEU A 138 -5.77 -7.58 3.64
N LEU A 139 -6.39 -7.09 2.56
CA LEU A 139 -7.37 -7.86 1.78
C LEU A 139 -6.74 -9.11 1.18
N PHE A 140 -5.51 -9.03 0.66
CA PHE A 140 -4.80 -10.19 0.12
C PHE A 140 -4.48 -11.25 1.18
N ILE A 141 -4.15 -10.85 2.41
CA ILE A 141 -3.98 -11.80 3.52
C ILE A 141 -5.30 -12.51 3.82
N GLY A 142 -6.41 -11.77 3.90
CA GLY A 142 -7.73 -12.35 4.11
C GLY A 142 -8.11 -13.34 3.01
N ILE A 143 -8.01 -12.91 1.74
CA ILE A 143 -8.28 -13.75 0.58
C ILE A 143 -7.38 -14.98 0.54
N PHE A 144 -6.11 -14.85 0.92
CA PHE A 144 -5.20 -15.99 1.03
C PHE A 144 -5.71 -17.00 2.06
N ILE A 145 -5.94 -16.57 3.31
CA ILE A 145 -6.40 -17.46 4.38
C ILE A 145 -7.69 -18.19 3.95
N PHE A 146 -8.73 -17.46 3.56
CA PHE A 146 -10.01 -18.06 3.18
C PHE A 146 -9.92 -18.87 1.88
N GLY A 147 -9.17 -18.40 0.89
CA GLY A 147 -9.01 -19.06 -0.40
C GLY A 147 -8.31 -20.43 -0.29
N GLN A 148 -7.33 -20.55 0.60
CA GLN A 148 -6.66 -21.83 0.83
C GLN A 148 -7.58 -22.87 1.47
N PHE A 149 -8.36 -22.48 2.48
CA PHE A 149 -9.34 -23.38 3.10
C PHE A 149 -10.43 -23.79 2.10
N TYR A 150 -10.91 -22.84 1.29
CA TYR A 150 -11.90 -23.10 0.26
C TYR A 150 -11.46 -24.17 -0.75
N LEU A 151 -10.21 -24.12 -1.24
CA LEU A 151 -9.70 -25.11 -2.20
C LEU A 151 -9.51 -26.51 -1.60
N ILE A 152 -9.12 -26.61 -0.32
CA ILE A 152 -9.04 -27.91 0.38
C ILE A 152 -10.44 -28.50 0.58
N ILE A 153 -11.37 -27.68 1.05
CA ILE A 153 -12.77 -28.07 1.26
C ILE A 153 -13.36 -28.54 -0.08
N ALA A 154 -13.24 -27.74 -1.14
CA ALA A 154 -13.70 -28.12 -2.49
C ALA A 154 -13.06 -29.44 -2.99
N SER A 155 -11.76 -29.65 -2.77
CA SER A 155 -11.08 -30.90 -3.12
C SER A 155 -11.56 -32.10 -2.30
N THR A 156 -12.01 -31.89 -1.06
CA THR A 156 -12.47 -32.97 -0.18
C THR A 156 -13.92 -33.32 -0.47
N LEU A 157 -14.75 -32.31 -0.76
CA LEU A 157 -16.14 -32.49 -1.20
C LEU A 157 -16.27 -33.10 -2.60
N GLU A 158 -15.25 -33.03 -3.47
CA GLU A 158 -15.26 -33.80 -4.73
C GLU A 158 -15.32 -35.32 -4.50
N ASN A 159 -14.91 -35.81 -3.32
CA ASN A 159 -15.11 -37.22 -2.94
C ASN A 159 -16.57 -37.52 -2.49
N LEU A 160 -17.40 -36.48 -2.29
CA LEU A 160 -18.80 -36.54 -1.85
C LEU A 160 -19.76 -36.08 -2.98
N LYS A 161 -19.29 -36.14 -4.23
CA LYS A 161 -19.97 -35.61 -5.42
C LYS A 161 -21.32 -36.27 -5.75
N ASP A 162 -21.60 -37.40 -5.11
CA ASP A 162 -22.83 -38.18 -5.32
C ASP A 162 -24.05 -37.59 -4.59
N ASP A 163 -23.85 -36.66 -3.64
CA ASP A 163 -24.94 -36.03 -2.90
C ASP A 163 -25.45 -34.73 -3.58
N GLU A 164 -26.74 -34.71 -3.88
CA GLU A 164 -27.44 -33.63 -4.58
C GLU A 164 -27.36 -32.27 -3.85
N CYS A 165 -27.20 -32.30 -2.52
CA CYS A 165 -27.08 -31.12 -1.66
C CYS A 165 -25.78 -30.31 -1.89
N PHE A 166 -24.70 -30.97 -2.31
CA PHE A 166 -23.38 -30.33 -2.43
C PHE A 166 -23.03 -29.82 -3.84
N LYS A 167 -23.89 -30.07 -4.84
CA LYS A 167 -23.72 -29.57 -6.21
C LYS A 167 -23.61 -28.05 -6.33
N LEU A 168 -24.24 -27.30 -5.42
CA LEU A 168 -24.22 -25.84 -5.43
C LEU A 168 -22.83 -25.26 -5.11
N MET A 169 -21.98 -26.02 -4.42
CA MET A 169 -20.68 -25.54 -3.93
C MET A 169 -19.52 -25.82 -4.92
N THR A 170 -19.78 -26.55 -6.02
CA THR A 170 -18.75 -27.05 -6.96
C THR A 170 -18.59 -26.21 -8.24
N ILE A 171 -18.67 -24.87 -8.16
CA ILE A 171 -18.38 -23.97 -9.29
C ILE A 171 -16.94 -23.46 -9.16
N VAL A 172 -15.96 -24.36 -9.30
CA VAL A 172 -14.54 -23.97 -9.26
C VAL A 172 -13.79 -24.64 -10.39
N PRO A 173 -12.94 -23.91 -11.13
CA PRO A 173 -12.06 -24.52 -12.12
C PRO A 173 -11.18 -25.56 -11.44
N LYS A 174 -11.19 -26.77 -12.00
CA LYS A 174 -10.46 -27.94 -11.51
C LYS A 174 -8.96 -27.66 -11.54
N GLU A 175 -8.35 -27.53 -10.37
CA GLU A 175 -6.90 -27.63 -10.25
C GLU A 175 -6.52 -29.12 -10.32
N CYS A 176 -5.66 -29.53 -11.26
CA CYS A 176 -5.22 -30.93 -11.37
C CYS A 176 -4.48 -31.43 -10.12
N TYR A 177 -3.88 -30.52 -9.33
CA TYR A 177 -3.07 -30.85 -8.15
C TYR A 177 -3.35 -29.90 -6.97
N PRO A 178 -4.53 -29.99 -6.32
CA PRO A 178 -4.94 -29.01 -5.30
C PRO A 178 -4.09 -29.08 -4.02
N LYS A 179 -3.80 -30.29 -3.51
CA LYS A 179 -2.99 -30.47 -2.28
C LYS A 179 -1.55 -29.99 -2.44
N ALA A 180 -0.90 -30.33 -3.56
CA ALA A 180 0.47 -29.91 -3.82
C ALA A 180 0.57 -28.39 -4.04
N THR A 181 -0.41 -27.79 -4.72
CA THR A 181 -0.48 -26.34 -4.89
C THR A 181 -0.70 -25.63 -3.56
N PHE A 182 -1.53 -26.16 -2.67
CA PHE A 182 -1.72 -25.61 -1.32
C PHE A 182 -0.40 -25.54 -0.53
N ILE A 183 0.36 -26.64 -0.48
CA ILE A 183 1.67 -26.68 0.22
C ILE A 183 2.64 -25.67 -0.41
N SER A 184 2.68 -25.62 -1.75
CA SER A 184 3.50 -24.65 -2.48
C SER A 184 3.13 -23.21 -2.12
N ARG A 185 1.84 -22.88 -2.09
CA ARG A 185 1.35 -21.54 -1.71
C ARG A 185 1.64 -21.21 -0.25
N LEU A 186 1.56 -22.18 0.67
CA LEU A 186 1.89 -21.99 2.10
C LEU A 186 3.35 -21.57 2.32
N ILE A 187 4.27 -21.97 1.44
CA ILE A 187 5.67 -21.56 1.50
C ILE A 187 5.91 -20.26 0.71
N ILE A 188 5.40 -20.17 -0.51
CA ILE A 188 5.69 -19.06 -1.43
C ILE A 188 5.04 -17.76 -0.96
N TYR A 189 3.80 -17.79 -0.46
CA TYR A 189 3.11 -16.57 -0.05
C TYR A 189 3.81 -15.86 1.11
N PRO A 190 4.10 -16.51 2.26
CA PRO A 190 4.83 -15.87 3.34
C PRO A 190 6.22 -15.40 2.93
N LEU A 191 6.92 -16.13 2.06
CA LEU A 191 8.23 -15.73 1.56
C LEU A 191 8.14 -14.41 0.78
N VAL A 192 7.22 -14.32 -0.19
CA VAL A 192 7.07 -13.10 -1.00
C VAL A 192 6.53 -11.96 -0.13
N ILE A 193 5.48 -12.20 0.65
CA ILE A 193 4.87 -11.22 1.53
C ILE A 193 5.88 -10.68 2.56
N GLY A 194 6.67 -11.55 3.19
CA GLY A 194 7.70 -11.17 4.14
C GLY A 194 8.76 -10.24 3.52
N SER A 195 9.18 -10.54 2.29
CA SER A 195 10.09 -9.66 1.54
C SER A 195 9.47 -8.29 1.25
N PHE A 196 8.17 -8.23 0.89
CA PHE A 196 7.47 -6.95 0.71
C PHE A 196 7.34 -6.15 2.00
N LEU A 197 7.04 -6.81 3.12
CA LEU A 197 6.96 -6.16 4.43
C LEU A 197 8.30 -5.60 4.87
N SER A 198 9.38 -6.36 4.70
CA SER A 198 10.75 -5.90 5.00
C SER A 198 11.15 -4.71 4.13
N PHE A 199 10.81 -4.73 2.84
CA PHE A 199 11.04 -3.58 1.98
C PHE A 199 10.20 -2.36 2.39
N GLY A 200 8.95 -2.60 2.79
CA GLY A 200 8.02 -1.57 3.24
C GLY A 200 8.48 -0.88 4.53
N SER A 201 9.02 -1.62 5.51
CA SER A 201 9.49 -1.05 6.77
C SER A 201 10.63 -0.04 6.58
N ASP A 202 11.47 -0.25 5.57
CA ASP A 202 12.60 0.63 5.28
C ASP A 202 12.17 1.87 4.48
N MET A 203 11.20 1.72 3.57
CA MET A 203 10.74 2.79 2.67
C MET A 203 9.72 3.73 3.32
N MET A 204 8.87 3.22 4.20
CA MET A 204 7.76 3.98 4.80
C MET A 204 8.21 5.24 5.55
N PRO A 205 9.28 5.22 6.39
CA PRO A 205 9.75 6.42 7.08
C PRO A 205 10.29 7.49 6.12
N ALA A 206 10.97 7.07 5.05
CA ALA A 206 11.51 7.98 4.04
C ALA A 206 10.38 8.67 3.25
N TYR A 207 9.31 7.93 2.97
CA TYR A 207 8.11 8.48 2.36
C TYR A 207 7.44 9.52 3.26
N GLY A 208 7.24 9.20 4.56
CA GLY A 208 6.65 10.12 5.53
C GLY A 208 7.38 11.47 5.60
N LYS A 209 8.71 11.46 5.67
CA LYS A 209 9.54 12.69 5.64
C LYS A 209 9.36 13.50 4.35
N ARG A 210 9.16 12.82 3.22
CA ARG A 210 8.93 13.49 1.92
C ARG A 210 7.54 14.13 1.87
N VAL A 211 6.51 13.44 2.38
CA VAL A 211 5.17 13.99 2.52
C VAL A 211 5.18 15.22 3.43
N GLU A 212 5.88 15.16 4.56
CA GLU A 212 6.06 16.30 5.47
C GLU A 212 6.71 17.49 4.75
N SER A 213 7.82 17.26 4.04
CA SER A 213 8.51 18.30 3.29
C SER A 213 7.63 18.95 2.21
N TRP A 214 6.86 18.16 1.45
CA TRP A 214 5.93 18.68 0.46
C TRP A 214 4.75 19.41 1.09
N THR A 215 4.27 18.95 2.24
CA THR A 215 3.22 19.62 3.02
C THR A 215 3.68 20.99 3.48
N LYS A 216 4.89 21.08 4.06
CA LYS A 216 5.53 22.34 4.46
C LYS A 216 5.65 23.32 3.27
N TRP A 217 6.09 22.82 2.12
CA TRP A 217 6.17 23.62 0.90
C TRP A 217 4.80 24.10 0.44
N PHE A 218 3.78 23.25 0.49
CA PHE A 218 2.42 23.57 0.07
C PHE A 218 1.82 24.65 0.96
N ILE A 219 1.89 24.47 2.29
CA ILE A 219 1.40 25.46 3.27
C ILE A 219 2.04 26.82 3.01
N TYR A 220 3.37 26.89 2.89
CA TYR A 220 4.07 28.17 2.69
C TYR A 220 3.73 28.85 1.37
N ASN A 221 3.59 28.10 0.27
CA ASN A 221 3.45 28.68 -1.05
C ASN A 221 2.00 28.96 -1.44
N LEU A 222 1.06 28.12 -1.00
CA LEU A 222 -0.33 28.15 -1.47
C LEU A 222 -1.34 28.58 -0.39
N GLU A 223 -1.03 28.39 0.90
CA GLU A 223 -1.97 28.73 1.98
C GLU A 223 -1.55 29.97 2.78
N ALA A 224 -0.24 30.17 2.97
CA ALA A 224 0.28 31.35 3.64
C ALA A 224 0.21 32.59 2.72
N VAL A 225 -0.35 33.68 3.23
CA VAL A 225 -0.53 34.94 2.51
C VAL A 225 0.54 35.97 2.88
N LYS A 226 1.03 36.71 1.89
CA LYS A 226 1.99 37.82 2.11
C LYS A 226 1.33 39.07 2.69
N HIS A 227 0.07 39.30 2.33
CA HIS A 227 -0.70 40.47 2.75
C HIS A 227 -1.84 40.00 3.66
N SER A 228 -1.70 40.21 4.98
CA SER A 228 -2.71 39.86 5.98
C SER A 228 -3.21 41.11 6.70
N ARG A 229 -4.32 40.94 7.45
CA ARG A 229 -4.88 42.00 8.32
C ARG A 229 -3.99 42.30 9.53
N CYS A 230 -3.02 41.44 9.83
CA CYS A 230 -2.13 41.57 10.96
C CYS A 230 -0.83 42.30 10.57
N GLU A 231 -0.24 43.03 11.51
CA GLU A 231 1.09 43.60 11.36
C GLU A 231 2.12 42.47 11.33
N ILE A 232 2.98 42.50 10.32
CA ILE A 232 4.04 41.52 10.14
C ILE A 232 5.35 42.24 10.38
N LYS A 233 6.13 41.81 11.37
CA LYS A 233 7.39 42.46 11.74
C LYS A 233 8.49 42.32 10.68
N ASN A 234 8.40 41.31 9.81
CA ASN A 234 9.45 40.97 8.83
C ASN A 234 8.90 40.85 7.40
N ASN A 235 9.52 41.54 6.44
CA ASN A 235 9.00 41.69 5.07
C ASN A 235 9.00 40.38 4.26
N ASP A 236 9.81 39.39 4.64
CA ASP A 236 9.92 38.10 3.95
C ASP A 236 9.09 36.97 4.57
N SER A 237 8.34 37.27 5.63
CA SER A 237 7.45 36.30 6.28
C SER A 237 6.04 36.32 5.70
N LYS A 238 5.42 35.15 5.60
CA LYS A 238 4.01 34.99 5.24
C LYS A 238 3.20 34.64 6.48
N VAL A 239 1.88 34.82 6.40
CA VAL A 239 0.98 34.59 7.52
C VAL A 239 -0.15 33.65 7.11
N ILE A 240 -0.49 32.74 8.00
CA ILE A 240 -1.69 31.91 7.92
C ILE A 240 -2.63 32.42 9.00
N VAL A 241 -3.83 32.82 8.60
CA VAL A 241 -4.83 33.34 9.52
C VAL A 241 -5.67 32.19 10.04
N ILE A 242 -5.63 31.97 11.36
CA ILE A 242 -6.46 30.95 12.01
C ILE A 242 -7.76 31.59 12.46
N ASN A 243 -7.65 32.62 13.30
CA ASN A 243 -8.76 33.40 13.84
C ASN A 243 -8.43 34.90 13.82
N GLU A 244 -9.33 35.74 14.34
CA GLU A 244 -9.12 37.20 14.39
C GLU A 244 -7.92 37.62 15.26
N ASN A 245 -7.59 36.80 16.27
CA ASN A 245 -6.54 37.08 17.25
C ASN A 245 -5.30 36.20 17.09
N GLU A 246 -5.37 35.13 16.32
CA GLU A 246 -4.34 34.07 16.26
C GLU A 246 -3.91 33.83 14.83
N ILE A 247 -2.60 33.84 14.63
CA ILE A 247 -1.97 33.62 13.33
C ILE A 247 -0.80 32.65 13.46
N VAL A 248 -0.44 32.03 12.35
CA VAL A 248 0.81 31.29 12.23
C VAL A 248 1.72 32.05 11.26
N ILE A 249 2.91 32.43 11.73
CA ILE A 249 3.93 33.08 10.92
C ILE A 249 4.72 31.98 10.22
N ALA A 250 4.70 32.01 8.89
CA ALA A 250 5.44 31.11 8.04
C ALA A 250 6.72 31.80 7.56
N THR A 251 7.87 31.25 7.94
CA THR A 251 9.20 31.75 7.56
C THR A 251 9.94 30.69 6.76
N LYS A 252 10.76 31.14 5.81
CA LYS A 252 11.66 30.28 5.05
C LYS A 252 13.08 30.53 5.55
N ASN A 253 13.72 29.50 6.10
CA ASN A 253 15.13 29.53 6.47
C ASN A 253 15.89 28.55 5.59
N ASN A 254 16.69 29.06 4.66
CA ASN A 254 17.34 28.31 3.58
C ASN A 254 16.32 27.48 2.77
N ASP A 255 16.37 26.15 2.90
CA ASP A 255 15.47 25.19 2.25
C ASP A 255 14.40 24.59 3.19
N SER A 256 14.34 25.09 4.43
CA SER A 256 13.36 24.64 5.43
C SER A 256 12.29 25.69 5.69
N TYR A 257 11.05 25.23 5.86
CA TYR A 257 9.93 26.06 6.25
C TYR A 257 9.66 25.89 7.73
N MET A 258 9.53 27.02 8.43
CA MET A 258 9.25 27.07 9.86
C MET A 258 7.94 27.80 10.07
N PHE A 259 7.11 27.24 10.94
CA PHE A 259 5.80 27.75 11.31
C PHE A 259 5.82 28.06 12.79
N THR A 260 5.44 29.27 13.17
CA THR A 260 5.40 29.68 14.58
C THR A 260 4.07 30.37 14.89
N PRO A 261 3.34 29.93 15.93
CA PRO A 261 2.12 30.60 16.35
C PRO A 261 2.43 31.98 16.95
N ALA A 262 1.58 32.95 16.66
CA ALA A 262 1.68 34.31 17.14
C ALA A 262 0.31 34.99 17.25
N ILE A 263 0.25 36.07 18.03
CA ILE A 263 -0.96 36.88 18.17
C ILE A 263 -1.08 37.85 16.99
N CYS A 264 -2.27 37.99 16.42
CA CYS A 264 -2.58 39.00 15.41
C CYS A 264 -2.68 40.38 16.04
N ILE A 265 -1.82 41.31 15.62
CA ILE A 265 -1.97 42.73 15.90
C ILE A 265 -2.61 43.36 14.67
N PRO A 266 -3.86 43.86 14.70
CA PRO A 266 -4.54 44.34 13.51
C PRO A 266 -3.91 45.63 12.97
N ARG A 267 -3.66 45.70 11.66
CA ARG A 267 -3.19 46.91 10.97
C ARG A 267 -4.22 48.04 10.99
N ILE A 268 -5.49 47.68 11.02
CA ILE A 268 -6.61 48.61 11.06
C ILE A 268 -7.13 48.63 12.49
N LYS A 269 -6.89 49.72 13.21
CA LYS A 269 -7.48 49.93 14.54
C LYS A 269 -8.97 50.25 14.37
N SER A 270 -9.83 49.44 14.96
CA SER A 270 -11.27 49.73 15.04
C SER A 270 -11.48 50.92 15.99
N ASN A 271 -12.09 52.01 15.51
CA ASN A 271 -12.38 53.22 16.29
C ASN A 271 -13.55 53.04 17.31
N THR A 272 -13.94 51.80 17.62
CA THR A 272 -15.23 51.52 18.30
C THR A 272 -15.06 51.13 19.78
N ILE A 273 -14.17 51.80 20.52
CA ILE A 273 -14.10 51.67 22.00
C ILE A 273 -14.20 53.02 22.73
N ASP A 274 -14.10 54.18 22.05
CA ASP A 274 -14.20 55.50 22.71
C ASP A 274 -15.63 55.97 23.03
N LYS A 275 -16.66 55.13 22.88
CA LYS A 275 -18.07 55.51 23.18
C LYS A 275 -18.69 54.88 24.43
N GLN A 276 -17.94 54.14 25.24
CA GLN A 276 -18.45 53.63 26.54
C GLN A 276 -17.83 54.26 27.79
N GLN A 277 -17.00 55.30 27.65
CA GLN A 277 -16.49 56.09 28.80
C GLN A 277 -17.09 57.51 28.91
N SER A 278 -18.19 57.78 28.19
CA SER A 278 -19.01 58.98 28.43
C SER A 278 -20.40 58.56 28.89
N LYS A 279 -20.47 58.09 30.14
CA LYS A 279 -21.68 58.13 30.94
C LYS A 279 -21.31 58.29 32.41
#